data_AF-A0A8H4S9P8-F1
#
_entry.id   AF-A0A8H4S9P8-F1
#
_cell.length_a   1.000
_cell.length_b   1.000
_cell.length_c   1.000
_cell.angle_alpha   90.00
_cell.angle_beta   90.00
_cell.angle_gamma   90.00
#
_symmetry.space_group_name_H-M   'P 1'
#
loop_
_entity.id
_entity.type
_entity.pdbx_description
1 polymer ?
#
loop_
_entity_poly.entity_id
_entity_poly.type
_entity_poly.pdbx_seq_one_letter_code
_entity_poly.pdbx_strand_id
1 'polypeptide(L)'
;MSMVLEYVIDSQENPHLGLYATINRYWQAIVEKRTFSVININTAKRLTEFRQLPWNYRTSFVRKINLLVELESYYGEARTRYETEEEMQRNSKIFTGAIHSLFNTLATWPENERSPPVTLERRPTRHAKSGTKPT
;
A
#
# COMPACT_ATOMS: atom_id res chain seq x y z
N MET A 1 -28.12 -14.30 -3.07
CA MET A 1 -26.86 -13.62 -3.46
C MET A 1 -26.90 -13.36 -4.96
N SER A 2 -26.51 -12.17 -5.43
CA SER A 2 -26.51 -11.84 -6.86
C SER A 2 -25.15 -12.17 -7.46
N MET A 3 -25.06 -13.24 -8.26
CA MET A 3 -23.83 -13.64 -8.99
C MET A 3 -23.33 -12.54 -9.92
N VAL A 4 -24.22 -11.69 -10.44
CA VAL A 4 -23.89 -10.53 -11.28
C VAL A 4 -23.06 -9.53 -10.49
N LEU A 5 -23.37 -9.34 -9.20
CA LEU A 5 -22.69 -8.39 -8.36
C LEU A 5 -21.27 -8.84 -8.07
N GLU A 6 -21.09 -10.10 -7.66
CA GLU A 6 -19.76 -10.67 -7.45
C GLU A 6 -18.94 -10.64 -8.73
N TYR A 7 -19.53 -10.93 -9.90
CA TYR A 7 -18.84 -10.87 -11.19
C TYR A 7 -18.38 -9.46 -11.59
N VAL A 8 -19.28 -8.46 -11.50
CA VAL A 8 -18.95 -7.05 -11.83
C VAL A 8 -17.90 -6.52 -10.87
N ILE A 9 -18.02 -6.88 -9.60
CA ILE A 9 -17.08 -6.51 -8.55
C ILE A 9 -15.76 -7.25 -8.80
N ASP A 10 -15.76 -8.56 -9.12
CA ASP A 10 -14.60 -9.44 -9.44
C ASP A 10 -13.78 -9.05 -10.65
N SER A 11 -14.36 -8.32 -11.59
CA SER A 11 -13.58 -7.68 -12.65
C SER A 11 -12.62 -6.64 -12.03
N GLN A 12 -11.30 -6.88 -12.12
CA GLN A 12 -10.26 -5.98 -11.61
C GLN A 12 -10.26 -4.60 -12.30
N GLU A 13 -11.03 -4.43 -13.37
CA GLU A 13 -10.96 -3.30 -14.30
C GLU A 13 -12.25 -2.44 -14.34
N ASN A 14 -13.01 -2.36 -13.24
CA ASN A 14 -14.15 -1.45 -13.22
C ASN A 14 -13.80 -0.12 -12.51
N PRO A 15 -13.42 0.95 -13.24
CA PRO A 15 -13.13 2.25 -12.65
C PRO A 15 -14.35 2.90 -12.00
N HIS A 16 -15.55 2.40 -12.28
CA HIS A 16 -16.81 2.89 -11.72
C HIS A 16 -17.25 2.13 -10.46
N LEU A 17 -16.42 1.23 -9.94
CA LEU A 17 -16.75 0.45 -8.74
C LEU A 17 -17.20 1.32 -7.57
N GLY A 18 -16.57 2.50 -7.40
CA GLY A 18 -16.91 3.46 -6.34
C GLY A 18 -18.32 4.05 -6.45
N LEU A 19 -18.90 4.13 -7.65
CA LEU A 19 -20.26 4.64 -7.84
C LEU A 19 -21.30 3.69 -7.23
N TYR A 20 -21.04 2.38 -7.27
CA TYR A 20 -21.94 1.41 -6.69
C TYR A 20 -22.00 1.51 -5.15
N ALA A 21 -20.97 2.07 -4.51
CA ALA A 21 -20.95 2.28 -3.07
C ALA A 21 -21.94 3.36 -2.61
N THR A 22 -22.44 4.21 -3.51
CA THR A 22 -23.37 5.29 -3.16
C THR A 22 -24.84 4.87 -3.20
N ILE A 23 -25.15 3.70 -3.78
CA ILE A 23 -26.53 3.25 -4.00
C ILE A 23 -27.24 2.97 -2.68
N ASN A 24 -26.64 2.15 -1.81
CA ASN A 24 -27.14 1.88 -0.45
C ASN A 24 -26.04 1.24 0.42
N ARG A 25 -26.32 1.08 1.72
CA ARG A 25 -25.37 0.52 2.70
C ARG A 25 -24.90 -0.91 2.41
N TYR A 26 -25.76 -1.75 1.82
CA TYR A 26 -25.39 -3.11 1.46
C TYR A 26 -24.37 -3.11 0.31
N TRP A 27 -24.60 -2.30 -0.72
CA TRP A 27 -23.68 -2.15 -1.83
C TRP A 27 -22.38 -1.46 -1.42
N GLN A 28 -22.47 -0.44 -0.55
CA GLN A 28 -21.31 0.20 0.07
C GLN A 28 -20.43 -0.84 0.76
N ALA A 29 -21.01 -1.70 1.60
CA ALA A 29 -20.24 -2.71 2.33
C ALA A 29 -19.52 -3.69 1.40
N ILE A 30 -20.15 -4.12 0.30
CA ILE A 30 -19.54 -5.07 -0.65
C ILE A 30 -18.40 -4.39 -1.43
N VAL A 31 -18.64 -3.18 -1.94
CA VAL A 31 -17.62 -2.41 -2.67
C VAL A 31 -16.44 -2.08 -1.76
N GLU A 32 -16.70 -1.60 -0.54
CA GLU A 32 -15.66 -1.27 0.42
C GLU A 32 -14.87 -2.52 0.86
N LYS A 33 -15.55 -3.65 1.10
CA LYS A 33 -14.90 -4.92 1.44
C LYS A 33 -13.88 -5.33 0.39
N ARG A 34 -14.20 -5.16 -0.90
CA ARG A 34 -13.23 -5.42 -1.97
C ARG A 34 -12.14 -4.35 -2.01
N THR A 35 -12.54 -3.09 -2.03
CA THR A 35 -11.64 -1.94 -2.24
C THR A 35 -10.56 -1.88 -1.16
N PHE A 36 -10.93 -2.17 0.10
CA PHE A 36 -10.01 -2.15 1.23
C PHE A 36 -9.34 -3.50 1.51
N SER A 37 -9.70 -4.58 0.79
CA SER A 37 -9.09 -5.91 0.95
C SER A 37 -7.57 -5.87 0.77
N VAL A 38 -7.11 -5.16 -0.26
CA VAL A 38 -5.69 -4.98 -0.57
C VAL A 38 -5.38 -3.51 -0.71
N ILE A 39 -4.60 -2.97 0.22
CA ILE A 39 -4.18 -1.57 0.22
C ILE A 39 -2.80 -1.49 -0.41
N ASN A 40 -2.69 -0.72 -1.49
CA ASN A 40 -1.43 -0.42 -2.14
C ASN A 40 -1.00 1.00 -1.78
N ILE A 41 0.10 1.13 -1.04
CA ILE A 41 0.74 2.40 -0.67
C ILE A 41 2.02 2.49 -1.48
N ASN A 42 1.92 3.09 -2.67
CA ASN A 42 3.01 3.15 -3.64
C ASN A 42 3.73 4.50 -3.72
N THR A 43 3.18 5.53 -3.07
CA THR A 43 3.71 6.89 -3.09
C THR A 43 3.60 7.51 -1.70
N ALA A 44 4.43 8.51 -1.42
CA ALA A 44 4.34 9.28 -0.17
C ALA A 44 2.96 9.93 0.01
N LYS A 45 2.36 10.44 -1.08
CA LYS A 45 1.00 10.98 -1.05
C LYS A 45 -0.01 9.94 -0.60
N ARG A 46 0.08 8.71 -1.13
CA ARG A 46 -0.83 7.62 -0.77
C ARG A 46 -0.68 7.20 0.69
N LEU A 47 0.52 7.28 1.26
CA LEU A 47 0.76 7.03 2.68
C LEU A 47 0.08 8.10 3.55
N THR A 48 0.14 9.36 3.15
CA THR A 48 -0.57 10.46 3.84
C THR A 48 -2.08 10.27 3.77
N GLU A 49 -2.62 9.92 2.60
CA GLU A 49 -4.05 9.61 2.44
C GLU A 49 -4.46 8.42 3.32
N PHE A 50 -3.65 7.35 3.33
CA PHE A 50 -3.87 6.18 4.16
C PHE A 50 -4.01 6.56 5.64
N ARG A 51 -3.16 7.46 6.15
CA ARG A 51 -3.23 7.94 7.54
C ARG A 51 -4.50 8.75 7.83
N GLN A 52 -5.04 9.47 6.86
CA GLN A 52 -6.21 10.34 7.04
C GLN A 52 -7.54 9.59 6.90
N LEU A 53 -7.53 8.34 6.42
CA LEU A 53 -8.75 7.57 6.26
C LEU A 53 -9.37 7.22 7.63
N PRO A 54 -10.71 7.30 7.76
CA PRO A 54 -11.39 6.87 8.97
C PRO A 54 -11.45 5.33 9.01
N TRP A 55 -10.46 4.74 9.69
CA TRP A 55 -10.26 3.31 9.89
C TRP A 55 -11.18 2.68 10.95
N ASN A 56 -12.46 3.05 10.98
CA ASN A 56 -13.41 2.49 11.94
C ASN A 56 -13.74 1.04 11.54
N TYR A 57 -14.95 0.80 11.01
CA TYR A 57 -15.36 -0.53 10.55
C TYR A 57 -14.55 -1.07 9.36
N ARG A 58 -13.88 -0.19 8.60
CA ARG A 58 -13.11 -0.54 7.38
C ARG A 58 -11.89 -1.40 7.65
N THR A 59 -11.36 -1.38 8.87
CA THR A 59 -10.21 -2.21 9.27
C THR A 59 -10.50 -3.69 9.15
N SER A 60 -11.75 -4.10 9.44
CA SER A 60 -12.20 -5.48 9.29
C SER A 60 -12.16 -6.01 7.85
N PHE A 61 -12.06 -5.11 6.87
CA PHE A 61 -11.95 -5.48 5.46
C PHE A 61 -10.50 -5.67 5.01
N VAL A 62 -9.53 -5.09 5.71
CA VAL A 62 -8.14 -5.10 5.28
C VAL A 62 -7.52 -6.48 5.51
N ARG A 63 -7.01 -7.08 4.44
CA ARG A 63 -6.32 -8.38 4.47
C ARG A 63 -4.83 -8.25 4.19
N LYS A 64 -4.45 -7.30 3.35
CA LYS A 64 -3.07 -7.12 2.89
C LYS A 64 -2.74 -5.65 2.68
N ILE A 65 -1.54 -5.26 3.12
CA ILE A 65 -0.98 -3.93 2.87
C ILE A 65 0.34 -4.10 2.12
N ASN A 66 0.40 -3.56 0.91
CA ASN A 66 1.61 -3.48 0.11
C ASN A 66 2.20 -2.08 0.27
N LEU A 67 3.33 -1.98 0.96
CA LEU A 67 4.09 -0.74 1.07
C LEU A 67 5.26 -0.77 0.08
N LEU A 68 5.28 0.20 -0.83
CA LEU A 68 6.42 0.51 -1.68
C LEU A 68 6.95 1.88 -1.25
N VAL A 69 8.16 1.88 -0.69
CA VAL A 69 8.86 3.11 -0.35
C VAL A 69 9.75 3.47 -1.54
N GLU A 70 9.38 4.54 -2.24
CA GLU A 70 10.24 5.13 -3.26
C GLU A 70 11.37 5.88 -2.55
N LEU A 71 12.60 5.41 -2.79
CA LEU A 71 13.81 6.13 -2.40
C LEU A 71 14.14 7.18 -3.46
N GLU A 72 14.93 8.18 -3.11
CA GLU A 72 15.39 9.19 -4.08
C GLU A 72 16.04 8.51 -5.28
N SER A 73 15.67 8.97 -6.48
CA SER A 73 16.24 8.46 -7.72
C SER A 73 17.72 8.83 -7.81
N TYR A 74 18.58 7.83 -7.83
CA TYR A 74 19.99 8.00 -8.19
C TYR A 74 20.11 8.48 -9.65
N TYR A 75 20.69 9.65 -9.86
CA TYR A 75 21.03 10.15 -11.20
C TYR A 75 22.39 9.60 -11.67
N GLY A 76 22.46 9.14 -12.92
CA GLY A 76 23.72 8.88 -13.63
C GLY A 76 24.70 7.91 -12.95
N GLU A 77 25.95 8.34 -12.79
CA GLU A 77 27.10 7.59 -12.24
C GLU A 77 26.88 7.03 -10.83
N ALA A 78 25.84 7.51 -10.13
CA ALA A 78 25.42 7.02 -8.83
C ALA A 78 24.96 5.54 -8.83
N ARG A 79 24.59 4.98 -10.00
CA ARG A 79 24.28 3.55 -10.14
C ARG A 79 25.51 2.64 -10.06
N THR A 80 26.68 3.17 -10.36
CA THR A 80 27.97 2.45 -10.45
C THR A 80 28.87 2.64 -9.23
N ARG A 81 28.56 3.59 -8.34
CA ARG A 81 29.28 3.80 -7.08
C ARG A 81 28.47 3.30 -5.88
N TYR A 82 29.18 3.09 -4.78
CA TYR A 82 28.54 2.88 -3.48
C TYR A 82 27.82 4.17 -3.04
N GLU A 83 26.69 4.01 -2.33
CA GLU A 83 25.98 5.13 -1.71
C GLU A 83 26.93 5.90 -0.80
N THR A 84 26.87 7.24 -0.83
CA THR A 84 27.58 8.03 0.19
C THR A 84 26.87 7.90 1.53
N GLU A 85 27.57 8.18 2.63
CA GLU A 85 26.97 8.14 3.97
C GLU A 85 25.75 9.07 4.05
N GLU A 86 25.79 10.23 3.40
CA GLU A 86 24.67 11.17 3.36
C GLU A 86 23.46 10.63 2.57
N GLU A 87 23.70 9.93 1.45
CA GLU A 87 22.66 9.26 0.67
C GLU A 87 22.03 8.13 1.50
N MET A 88 22.86 7.33 2.18
CA MET A 88 22.41 6.24 3.05
C MET A 88 21.59 6.76 4.24
N GLN A 89 22.01 7.85 4.87
CA GLN A 89 21.29 8.52 5.96
C GLN A 89 19.93 9.05 5.50
N ARG A 90 19.87 9.73 4.34
CA ARG A 90 18.61 10.22 3.79
C ARG A 90 17.65 9.08 3.46
N ASN A 91 18.12 8.04 2.79
CA ASN A 91 17.32 6.86 2.47
C ASN A 91 16.81 6.13 3.71
N SER A 92 17.69 5.96 4.71
CA SER A 92 17.33 5.36 5.99
C SER A 92 16.25 6.16 6.68
N LYS A 93 16.32 7.50 6.63
CA LYS A 93 15.29 8.38 7.19
C LYS A 93 13.95 8.26 6.45
N ILE A 94 13.96 8.21 5.12
CA ILE A 94 12.74 8.04 4.31
C ILE A 94 12.09 6.69 4.59
N PHE A 95 12.88 5.61 4.56
CA PHE A 95 12.40 4.26 4.83
C PHE A 95 11.84 4.12 6.24
N THR A 96 12.61 4.54 7.24
CA THR A 96 12.21 4.47 8.65
C THR A 96 10.97 5.33 8.88
N GLY A 97 10.91 6.54 8.32
CA GLY A 97 9.74 7.41 8.43
C GLY A 97 8.46 6.81 7.83
N ALA A 98 8.57 6.13 6.69
CA ALA A 98 7.43 5.45 6.06
C ALA A 98 6.92 4.27 6.91
N ILE A 99 7.85 3.47 7.43
CA ILE A 99 7.54 2.33 8.30
C ILE A 99 6.89 2.79 9.61
N HIS A 100 7.48 3.80 10.28
CA HIS A 100 6.90 4.38 11.49
C HIS A 100 5.50 4.95 11.23
N SER A 101 5.30 5.66 10.13
CA SER A 101 3.99 6.21 9.79
C SER A 101 2.93 5.13 9.58
N LEU A 102 3.31 4.03 8.92
CA LEU A 102 2.44 2.88 8.74
C LEU A 102 2.05 2.26 10.09
N PHE A 103 3.03 1.91 10.93
CA PHE A 103 2.76 1.29 12.22
C PHE A 103 1.99 2.19 13.18
N ASN A 104 2.27 3.50 13.20
CA ASN A 104 1.49 4.46 13.99
C ASN A 104 0.02 4.49 13.56
N THR A 105 -0.24 4.40 12.26
CA THR A 105 -1.62 4.36 11.76
C THR A 105 -2.30 3.04 12.14
N LEU A 106 -1.61 1.91 11.99
CA LEU A 106 -2.12 0.59 12.40
C LEU A 106 -2.40 0.53 13.91
N ALA A 107 -1.58 1.18 14.73
CA ALA A 107 -1.76 1.24 16.18
C ALA A 107 -3.03 2.01 16.60
N THR A 108 -3.57 2.88 15.75
CA THR A 108 -4.85 3.57 16.01
C THR A 108 -6.08 2.75 15.63
N TRP A 109 -5.89 1.57 15.03
CA TRP A 109 -7.02 0.74 14.61
C TRP A 109 -7.73 0.17 15.83
N PRO A 110 -9.08 0.13 15.82
CA PRO A 110 -9.82 -0.48 16.92
C PRO A 110 -9.43 -1.94 17.05
N GLU A 111 -9.16 -2.37 18.28
CA GLU A 111 -8.93 -3.77 18.62
C GLU A 111 -10.23 -4.53 18.35
N ASN A 112 -10.27 -5.23 17.21
CA ASN A 112 -11.45 -5.94 16.77
C ASN A 112 -11.10 -7.42 16.73
N GLU A 113 -11.65 -8.20 17.66
CA GLU A 113 -11.39 -9.63 17.87
C GLU A 113 -11.64 -10.49 16.62
N ARG A 114 -12.33 -9.95 15.60
CA ARG A 114 -12.69 -10.63 14.35
C ARG A 114 -11.89 -10.18 13.12
N SER A 115 -10.89 -9.31 13.28
CA SER A 115 -10.06 -8.88 12.16
C SER A 115 -9.10 -10.00 11.74
N PRO A 116 -9.05 -10.37 10.44
CA PRO A 116 -8.06 -11.33 9.98
C PRO A 116 -6.64 -10.77 10.18
N PRO A 117 -5.62 -11.63 10.38
CA PRO A 117 -4.24 -11.18 10.45
C PRO A 117 -3.86 -10.44 9.16
N VAL A 118 -3.26 -9.26 9.31
CA VAL A 118 -2.81 -8.43 8.18
C VAL A 118 -1.41 -8.85 7.77
N THR A 119 -1.24 -9.22 6.50
CA THR A 119 0.08 -9.51 5.93
C THR A 119 0.71 -8.24 5.36
N LEU A 120 1.95 -7.95 5.79
CA LEU A 120 2.81 -6.90 5.25
C LEU A 120 3.82 -7.51 4.28
N GLU A 121 3.77 -7.09 3.02
CA GLU A 121 4.75 -7.51 2.01
C GLU A 121 5.57 -6.32 1.52
N ARG A 122 6.89 -6.50 1.52
CA ARG A 122 7.82 -5.61 0.84
C ARG A 122 7.85 -5.98 -0.64
N ARG A 123 7.51 -5.04 -1.52
CA ARG A 123 7.76 -5.23 -2.96
C ARG A 123 9.17 -4.74 -3.32
N PRO A 124 10.03 -5.60 -3.92
CA PRO A 124 11.30 -5.15 -4.47
C PRO A 124 11.08 -4.31 -5.72
N THR A 125 11.67 -3.12 -5.78
CA THR A 125 11.80 -2.34 -7.01
C THR A 125 12.85 -3.01 -7.90
N ARG A 126 12.43 -3.52 -9.07
CA ARG A 126 13.36 -4.04 -10.09
C ARG A 126 14.10 -2.87 -10.75
N HIS A 127 15.19 -2.43 -10.15
CA HIS A 127 16.29 -1.82 -10.89
C HIS A 127 17.47 -2.80 -10.83
N ALA A 128 17.53 -3.67 -11.83
CA ALA A 128 18.56 -4.70 -11.95
C ALA A 128 19.95 -4.04 -12.11
N LYS A 129 20.89 -4.39 -11.23
CA LYS A 129 22.32 -4.15 -11.43
C LYS A 129 22.86 -5.25 -12.37
N SER A 130 23.12 -4.93 -13.63
CA SER A 130 24.03 -5.73 -14.46
C SER A 130 25.43 -5.12 -14.37
N GLY A 131 26.26 -5.66 -13.49
CA GLY A 131 27.68 -5.28 -13.40
C GLY A 131 28.53 -6.48 -13.77
N THR A 132 28.97 -6.55 -15.02
CA THR A 132 30.05 -7.44 -15.47
C THR A 132 31.36 -6.97 -14.87
N LYS A 133 32.10 -7.91 -14.27
CA LYS A 133 33.41 -7.69 -13.62
C LYS A 133 34.49 -7.57 -14.72
N PRO A 134 35.28 -6.48 -14.79
CA PRO A 134 36.51 -6.50 -15.57
C PRO A 134 37.63 -7.10 -14.70
N THR A 135 38.26 -8.16 -15.21
CA THR A 135 39.62 -8.61 -14.86
C THR A 135 40.62 -7.98 -15.79
#